data_AF-A0A4Y1Q390-F1
#
_entry.id   AF-A0A4Y1Q390-F1
#
_cell.length_a   1.000
_cell.length_b   1.000
_cell.length_c   1.000
_cell.angle_alpha   90.00
_cell.angle_beta   90.00
_cell.angle_gamma   90.00
#
_symmetry.space_group_name_H-M   'P 1'
#
loop_
_entity.id
_entity.type
_entity.pdbx_description
1 polymer ?
#
loop_
_entity_poly.entity_id
_entity_poly.type
_entity_poly.pdbx_seq_one_letter_code
_entity_poly.pdbx_strand_id
1 'polypeptide(L)' 'GLPLRSSDRGEYLEWAVDTFKLATAGVPDETQTHSHFCYSDFGDIFTSIQRLDADVISIEFSKSDMKLLHTFKQYGYS' A
#
# COMPACT_ATOMS: atom_id res chain seq x y z
N GLY A 1 -4.95 13.34 1.52
CA GLY A 1 -5.61 12.55 2.57
C GLY A 1 -6.81 11.85 1.96
N LEU A 2 -7.17 10.65 2.42
CA LEU A 2 -8.23 9.84 1.81
C LEU A 2 -9.58 10.59 1.81
N PRO A 3 -10.29 10.68 0.67
CA PRO A 3 -11.60 11.32 0.63
C PRO A 3 -12.61 10.69 1.58
N LEU A 4 -13.40 11.53 2.25
CA LEU A 4 -14.45 11.07 3.16
C LEU A 4 -15.54 10.29 2.41
N ARG A 5 -15.91 10.76 1.22
CA ARG A 5 -16.87 10.09 0.33
C ARG A 5 -16.24 8.88 -0.31
N SER A 6 -16.84 7.71 -0.10
CA SER A 6 -16.33 6.46 -0.67
C SER A 6 -16.28 6.46 -2.20
N SER A 7 -17.17 7.21 -2.86
CA SER A 7 -17.18 7.38 -4.32
C SER A 7 -15.89 7.99 -4.88
N ASP A 8 -15.25 8.86 -4.11
CA ASP A 8 -14.12 9.66 -4.56
C ASP A 8 -12.77 8.99 -4.22
N ARG A 9 -12.82 7.92 -3.40
CA ARG A 9 -11.62 7.21 -2.93
C ARG A 9 -10.90 6.46 -4.05
N GLY A 10 -11.64 5.91 -5.01
CA GLY A 10 -11.05 5.14 -6.12
C GLY A 10 -10.10 5.98 -6.96
N GLU A 11 -10.58 7.12 -7.47
CA GLU A 11 -9.79 8.06 -8.26
C GLU A 11 -8.59 8.61 -7.46
N TYR A 12 -8.80 8.95 -6.18
CA TYR A 12 -7.72 9.40 -5.32
C TYR A 12 -6.62 8.33 -5.13
N LEU A 13 -7.01 7.08 -4.89
CA LEU A 13 -6.06 5.98 -4.68
C LEU A 13 -5.29 5.66 -5.95
N GLU A 14 -5.95 5.71 -7.11
CA GLU A 14 -5.28 5.56 -8.41
C GLU A 14 -4.24 6.65 -8.62
N TRP A 15 -4.62 7.92 -8.47
CA TRP A 15 -3.69 9.04 -8.59
C TRP A 15 -2.51 8.94 -7.61
N ALA A 16 -2.78 8.54 -6.36
CA ALA A 16 -1.74 8.41 -5.33
C ALA A 16 -0.73 7.31 -5.68
N VAL A 17 -1.21 6.16 -6.17
CA VAL A 17 -0.37 5.04 -6.63
C VAL A 17 0.47 5.48 -7.83
N ASP A 18 -0.14 6.08 -8.85
CA ASP A 18 0.56 6.48 -10.07
C ASP A 18 1.63 7.53 -9.78
N THR A 19 1.36 8.44 -8.84
CA THR A 19 2.34 9.45 -8.41
C THR A 19 3.54 8.80 -7.71
N PHE A 20 3.31 7.80 -6.86
CA PHE A 20 4.41 7.05 -6.22
C PHE A 20 5.27 6.36 -7.27
N LYS A 21 4.64 5.63 -8.21
CA LYS A 21 5.34 4.96 -9.29
C LYS A 21 6.13 5.94 -10.16
N LEU A 22 5.55 7.09 -10.47
CA LEU A 22 6.25 8.12 -11.24
C LEU A 22 7.51 8.63 -10.51
N ALA A 23 7.44 8.76 -9.18
CA ALA A 23 8.57 9.21 -8.37
C ALA A 23 9.69 8.16 -8.27
N THR A 24 9.36 6.87 -8.35
CA THR A 24 10.32 5.77 -8.19
C THR A 24 10.76 5.11 -9.51
N ALA A 25 10.04 5.31 -10.62
CA ALA A 25 10.27 4.62 -11.89
C ALA A 25 11.66 4.85 -12.53
N GLY A 26 12.41 5.84 -12.08
CA GLY A 26 13.75 6.16 -12.61
C GLY A 26 14.91 5.48 -11.88
N VAL A 27 14.65 4.70 -10.82
CA VAL A 27 15.74 4.07 -10.04
C VAL A 27 16.27 2.82 -10.75
N PRO A 28 17.59 2.53 -10.65
CA PRO A 28 18.16 1.28 -11.14
C PRO A 28 17.60 0.05 -10.39
N ASP A 29 17.57 -1.12 -11.03
CA ASP A 29 17.08 -2.39 -10.45
C ASP A 29 17.79 -2.81 -9.15
N GLU A 30 19.03 -2.37 -8.95
CA GLU A 30 19.79 -2.64 -7.71
C GLU A 30 19.34 -1.75 -6.52
N THR A 31 18.57 -0.71 -6.78
CA THR A 31 18.04 0.21 -5.77
C THR A 31 16.68 -0.26 -5.28
N GLN A 32 16.58 -0.60 -4.00
CA GLN A 32 15.30 -0.99 -3.41
C GLN A 32 14.46 0.22 -3.01
N THR A 33 13.20 0.20 -3.42
CA THR A 33 12.16 1.14 -3.03
C THR A 33 11.44 0.66 -1.78
N HIS A 34 11.43 1.49 -0.74
CA HIS A 34 10.82 1.17 0.54
C HIS A 34 9.65 2.12 0.79
N SER A 35 8.49 1.59 1.18
CA SER A 35 7.31 2.37 1.52
C SER A 35 6.79 1.98 2.89
N HIS A 36 6.45 2.97 3.72
CA HIS A 36 5.99 2.76 5.09
C HIS A 36 4.57 3.30 5.26
N PHE A 37 3.69 2.48 5.84
CA PHE A 37 2.31 2.83 6.14
C PHE A 37 2.07 2.84 7.65
N CYS A 38 1.80 4.02 8.20
CA CYS A 38 1.47 4.22 9.62
C CYS A 38 0.01 3.87 9.98
N TYR A 39 -0.64 3.02 9.18
CA TYR A 39 -2.01 2.56 9.42
C TYR A 39 -1.99 1.11 9.87
N SER A 40 -3.07 0.63 10.47
CA SER A 40 -3.17 -0.72 11.03
C SER A 40 -4.39 -1.52 10.52
N ASP A 41 -5.25 -0.88 9.73
CA ASP A 41 -6.38 -1.51 9.04
C ASP A 41 -6.32 -1.16 7.55
N PHE A 42 -6.18 -2.19 6.71
CA PHE A 42 -5.90 -2.04 5.28
C PHE A 42 -6.87 -2.79 4.39
N GLY A 43 -7.92 -3.40 4.95
CA GLY A 43 -8.84 -4.27 4.18
C GLY A 43 -9.34 -3.61 2.89
N ASP A 44 -9.71 -2.32 2.97
CA ASP A 44 -10.27 -1.58 1.83
C ASP A 44 -9.21 -1.01 0.86
N ILE A 45 -7.95 -0.91 1.27
CA ILE A 45 -6.88 -0.28 0.46
C ILE A 45 -5.76 -1.24 0.07
N PHE A 46 -5.83 -2.51 0.49
CA PHE A 46 -4.78 -3.50 0.24
C PHE A 46 -4.46 -3.67 -1.25
N THR A 47 -5.49 -3.71 -2.10
CA THR A 47 -5.31 -3.77 -3.56
C THR A 47 -4.54 -2.58 -4.11
N SER A 48 -4.70 -1.39 -3.51
CA SER A 48 -3.94 -0.20 -3.91
C SER A 48 -2.50 -0.28 -3.44
N ILE A 49 -2.25 -0.87 -2.27
CA ILE A 49 -0.90 -1.12 -1.74
C ILE A 49 -0.14 -2.11 -2.61
N GLN A 50 -0.80 -3.17 -3.10
CA GLN A 50 -0.18 -4.08 -4.07
C GLN A 50 0.19 -3.38 -5.39
N ARG A 51 -0.61 -2.39 -5.81
CA ARG A 51 -0.32 -1.61 -7.02
C ARG A 51 0.83 -0.62 -6.86
N LEU A 52 1.29 -0.32 -5.64
CA LEU A 52 2.42 0.60 -5.43
C LEU A 52 3.71 0.11 -6.09
N ASP A 53 3.89 -1.21 -6.21
CA ASP A 53 5.09 -1.82 -6.78
C ASP A 53 6.38 -1.43 -6.02
N ALA A 54 6.26 -1.31 -4.69
CA ALA A 54 7.41 -1.10 -3.81
C ALA A 54 8.05 -2.44 -3.47
N ASP A 55 9.38 -2.49 -3.48
CA ASP A 55 10.15 -3.71 -3.16
C ASP A 55 9.92 -4.16 -1.72
N VAL A 56 9.83 -3.19 -0.79
CA VAL A 56 9.58 -3.44 0.63
C VAL A 56 8.47 -2.54 1.14
N ILE A 57 7.48 -3.16 1.79
CA ILE A 57 6.38 -2.46 2.43
C ILE A 57 6.45 -2.72 3.94
N SER A 58 6.62 -1.65 4.71
CA SER A 58 6.59 -1.66 6.17
C SER A 58 5.24 -1.16 6.66
N ILE A 59 4.64 -1.87 7.63
CA ILE A 59 3.33 -1.53 8.17
C ILE A 59 3.38 -1.48 9.69
N GLU A 60 2.75 -0.46 10.27
CA GLU A 60 2.58 -0.38 11.73
C GLU A 60 1.53 -1.36 12.25
N PHE A 61 2.00 -2.46 12.85
CA PHE A 61 1.17 -3.54 13.40
C PHE A 61 0.97 -3.46 14.94
N SER A 62 1.36 -2.36 15.59
CA SER A 62 1.49 -2.32 17.06
C SER A 62 0.19 -2.52 17.86
N LYS A 63 -0.99 -2.35 17.24
CA LYS A 63 -2.30 -2.46 17.91
C LYS A 63 -3.40 -3.17 17.12
N SER A 64 -3.09 -3.67 15.92
CA SER A 64 -4.03 -4.42 15.08
C SER A 64 -3.87 -5.90 15.34
N ASP A 65 -4.94 -6.55 15.79
CA ASP A 65 -5.03 -8.00 15.96
C ASP A 65 -4.64 -8.76 14.67
N MET A 66 -4.39 -10.08 14.76
CA MET A 66 -3.93 -11.02 13.70
C MET A 66 -4.65 -10.95 12.31
N LYS A 67 -5.69 -10.12 12.14
CA LYS A 67 -6.43 -9.86 10.90
C LYS A 67 -5.54 -9.47 9.71
N LEU A 68 -4.43 -8.77 9.95
CA LEU A 68 -3.55 -8.34 8.87
C LEU A 68 -2.81 -9.52 8.22
N LEU A 69 -2.28 -10.44 9.03
CA LEU A 69 -1.59 -11.66 8.56
C LEU A 69 -2.52 -12.54 7.70
N HIS A 70 -3.81 -12.62 8.04
CA HIS A 70 -4.79 -13.31 7.22
C HIS A 70 -5.00 -12.64 5.86
N THR A 71 -5.00 -11.32 5.82
CA THR A 71 -5.12 -10.54 4.57
C THR A 71 -3.89 -10.78 3.69
N PHE A 72 -2.68 -10.65 4.22
CA PHE A 72 -1.44 -10.92 3.48
C PHE A 72 -1.38 -12.34 2.90
N LYS A 73 -1.78 -13.36 3.68
CA LYS A 73 -1.90 -14.75 3.19
C LYS A 73 -2.91 -14.90 2.06
N GLN A 74 -4.05 -14.19 2.12
CA GLN A 74 -5.07 -14.23 1.08
C GLN A 74 -4.57 -13.65 -0.25
N TYR A 75 -3.64 -12.70 -0.18
CA TYR A 75 -3.08 -12.00 -1.35
C TYR A 75 -1.68 -12.48 -1.77
N GLY A 76 -1.21 -13.62 -1.24
CA GLY A 76 -0.03 -14.32 -1.75
C GLY A 76 1.31 -13.91 -1.15
N TYR A 77 1.32 -13.14 -0.06
CA TYR A 77 2.55 -12.87 0.71
C TYR A 77 2.72 -13.95 1.78
N SER A 78 3.80 -14.74 1.70
CA SER A 78 4.13 -15.87 2.59
C SER A 78 5.42 -15.64 3.35
#